data_AF-A0A932PPB8-F1
#
_entry.id   AF-A0A932PPB8-F1
#
_cell.length_a   1.000
_cell.length_b   1.000
_cell.length_c   1.000
_cell.angle_alpha   90.00
_cell.angle_beta   90.00
_cell.angle_gamma   90.00
#
_symmetry.space_group_name_H-M   'P 1'
#
loop_
_entity.id
_entity.type
_entity.pdbx_description
1 polymer ?
#
loop_
_entity_poly.entity_id
_entity_poly.type
_entity_poly.pdbx_seq_one_letter_code
_entity_poly.pdbx_strand_id
1 'polypeptide(L)'
;MIHGEITEKVLGAAIEVHKHLGPGLLVDAAFRLDLVAEGKIIVELKSQEGIHPIHEAQLMTYLKLTGMRVGLLLNFNVPMMKDGILRRVV
;
A
#
# COMPACT_ATOMS: atom_id res chain seq x y z
N MET A 1 15.98 -8.26 -19.64
CA MET A 1 15.16 -7.31 -20.42
C MET A 1 13.65 -7.49 -20.23
N ILE A 2 13.15 -8.63 -19.71
CA ILE A 2 11.71 -8.90 -19.53
C ILE A 2 11.09 -8.20 -18.28
N HIS A 3 11.93 -7.74 -17.34
CA HIS A 3 11.48 -7.11 -16.09
C HIS A 3 11.06 -5.63 -16.25
N GLY A 4 11.61 -4.91 -17.23
CA GLY A 4 11.31 -3.48 -17.42
C GLY A 4 9.88 -3.25 -17.91
N GLU A 5 9.45 -4.03 -18.89
CA GLU A 5 8.17 -3.84 -19.57
C GLU A 5 6.97 -4.18 -18.68
N ILE A 6 7.09 -5.21 -17.83
CA ILE A 6 6.05 -5.55 -16.85
C ILE A 6 6.02 -4.52 -15.73
N THR A 7 7.19 -4.07 -15.26
CA THR A 7 7.30 -3.03 -14.22
C THR A 7 6.67 -1.72 -14.70
N GLU A 8 6.92 -1.28 -15.93
CA GLU A 8 6.29 -0.10 -16.51
C GLU A 8 4.77 -0.22 -16.61
N LYS A 9 4.26 -1.39 -17.02
CA LYS A 9 2.80 -1.62 -17.11
C LYS A 9 2.15 -1.57 -15.72
N VAL A 10 2.78 -2.14 -14.70
CA VAL A 10 2.27 -2.14 -13.32
C VAL A 10 2.33 -0.73 -12.71
N LEU A 11 3.46 -0.02 -12.86
CA LEU A 11 3.59 1.36 -12.39
C LEU A 11 2.63 2.30 -13.12
N GLY A 12 2.49 2.15 -14.43
CA GLY A 12 1.54 2.91 -15.25
C GLY A 12 0.10 2.71 -14.78
N ALA A 13 -0.31 1.47 -14.52
CA ALA A 13 -1.64 1.17 -13.99
C ALA A 13 -1.86 1.79 -12.60
N ALA A 14 -0.87 1.71 -11.70
CA ALA A 14 -0.94 2.31 -10.37
C ALA A 14 -1.08 3.85 -10.44
N ILE A 15 -0.33 4.50 -11.33
CA ILE A 15 -0.42 5.94 -11.59
C ILE A 15 -1.79 6.31 -12.16
N GLU A 16 -2.32 5.50 -13.09
CA GLU A 16 -3.61 5.78 -13.74
C GLU A 16 -4.79 5.67 -12.76
N VAL A 17 -4.74 4.69 -11.87
CA VAL A 17 -5.70 4.55 -10.76
C VAL A 17 -5.62 5.78 -9.83
N HIS A 18 -4.41 6.25 -9.50
CA HIS A 18 -4.21 7.43 -8.65
C HIS A 18 -4.70 8.74 -9.31
N LYS A 19 -4.55 8.87 -10.64
CA LYS A 19 -5.10 10.02 -11.39
C LYS A 19 -6.62 10.07 -11.38
N HIS A 20 -7.28 8.93 -11.49
CA HIS A 20 -8.74 8.86 -11.59
C HIS A 20 -9.45 8.88 -10.23
N LEU A 21 -8.91 8.18 -9.22
CA LEU A 21 -9.50 8.11 -7.88
C LEU A 21 -9.05 9.25 -6.96
N GLY A 22 -8.05 10.02 -7.39
CA GLY A 22 -7.39 10.98 -6.52
C GLY A 22 -6.52 10.29 -5.47
N PRO A 23 -5.93 11.04 -4.54
CA PRO A 23 -4.70 10.57 -3.92
C PRO A 23 -4.89 9.59 -2.75
N GLY A 24 -6.10 9.05 -2.54
CA GLY A 24 -6.41 8.08 -1.49
C GLY A 24 -7.60 8.50 -0.61
N LEU A 25 -8.13 7.55 0.16
CA LEU A 25 -9.27 7.77 1.07
C LEU A 25 -8.84 8.65 2.24
N LEU A 26 -9.51 9.79 2.42
CA LEU A 26 -9.31 10.65 3.60
C LEU A 26 -9.98 10.02 4.82
N VAL A 27 -9.19 9.76 5.85
CA VAL A 27 -9.65 9.33 7.17
C VAL A 27 -9.59 10.56 8.08
N ASP A 28 -10.61 10.74 8.94
CA ASP A 28 -11.01 11.87 9.82
C ASP A 28 -9.92 12.73 10.52
N ALA A 29 -8.64 12.42 10.37
CA ALA A 29 -7.49 13.15 10.92
C ALA A 29 -6.42 13.52 9.87
N ALA A 30 -6.84 13.88 8.65
CA ALA A 30 -5.96 14.25 7.52
C ALA A 30 -5.02 13.12 7.03
N PHE A 31 -5.35 11.88 7.36
CA PHE A 31 -4.60 10.73 6.88
C PHE A 31 -5.18 10.22 5.56
N ARG A 32 -4.30 9.71 4.70
CA ARG A 32 -4.64 9.28 3.36
C ARG A 32 -4.18 7.84 3.17
N LEU A 33 -5.14 6.94 2.97
CA LEU A 33 -4.88 5.55 2.65
C LEU A 33 -4.60 5.42 1.17
N ASP A 34 -3.55 4.69 0.80
CA ASP A 34 -3.27 4.43 -0.62
C ASP A 34 -4.43 3.65 -1.26
N LEU A 35 -4.80 2.51 -0.67
CA LEU A 35 -5.83 1.60 -1.19
C LEU A 35 -6.63 0.92 -0.08
N VAL A 36 -7.91 0.70 -0.36
CA VAL A 36 -8.80 -0.16 0.45
C VAL A 36 -9.42 -1.20 -0.48
N ALA A 37 -9.17 -2.48 -0.22
CA ALA A 37 -9.76 -3.59 -0.96
C ALA A 37 -11.02 -4.11 -0.26
N GLU A 38 -12.11 -4.24 -1.01
CA GLU A 38 -13.39 -4.80 -0.55
C GLU A 38 -13.96 -4.12 0.71
N GLY A 39 -13.57 -2.87 1.00
CA GLY A 39 -13.93 -2.16 2.23
C GLY A 39 -13.46 -2.85 3.52
N LYS A 40 -12.48 -3.77 3.44
CA LYS A 40 -12.10 -4.67 4.54
C LYS A 40 -10.60 -4.76 4.79
N ILE A 41 -9.80 -4.47 3.78
CA ILE A 41 -8.34 -4.62 3.82
C ILE A 41 -7.70 -3.30 3.44
N ILE A 42 -6.82 -2.80 4.32
CA ILE A 42 -5.99 -1.63 4.04
C ILE A 42 -4.74 -2.09 3.33
N VAL A 43 -4.38 -1.41 2.23
CA VAL A 43 -3.16 -1.68 1.47
C VAL A 43 -2.34 -0.40 1.39
N GLU A 44 -1.12 -0.45 1.91
CA GLU A 44 -0.11 0.60 1.87
C GLU A 44 0.99 0.22 0.87
N LEU A 45 1.30 1.10 -0.06
CA LEU A 45 2.31 0.87 -1.09
C LEU A 45 3.61 1.58 -0.71
N LYS A 46 4.75 0.91 -0.94
CA LYS A 46 6.09 1.45 -0.73
C LYS A 46 7.00 1.03 -1.89
N SER A 47 8.06 1.80 -2.12
CA SER A 47 9.12 1.46 -3.09
C SER A 47 10.46 1.95 -2.55
N GLN A 48 10.84 1.41 -1.39
CA GLN A 48 12.03 1.81 -0.63
C GLN A 48 12.95 0.62 -0.37
N GLU A 49 14.24 0.84 -0.12
CA GLU A 49 15.22 -0.23 0.14
C GLU A 49 14.80 -1.19 1.27
N GLY A 50 13.99 -0.72 2.22
CA GLY A 50 13.39 -1.58 3.23
C GLY A 50 12.10 -1.00 3.81
N ILE A 51 11.40 -1.84 4.57
CA ILE A 51 10.27 -1.40 5.39
C ILE A 51 10.81 -0.98 6.76
N HIS A 52 10.58 0.28 7.13
CA HIS A 52 10.94 0.82 8.44
C HIS A 52 9.76 0.72 9.43
N PRO A 53 10.03 0.67 10.75
CA PRO A 53 8.99 0.55 11.79
C PRO A 53 7.89 1.62 11.70
N ILE A 54 8.20 2.80 11.17
CA ILE A 54 7.22 3.89 10.97
C ILE A 54 6.10 3.51 9.99
N HIS A 55 6.39 2.71 8.97
CA HIS A 55 5.38 2.27 8.00
C HIS A 55 4.37 1.34 8.67
N GLU A 56 4.83 0.47 9.57
CA GLU A 56 3.94 -0.38 10.36
C GLU A 56 3.12 0.45 11.34
N ALA A 57 3.74 1.41 12.05
CA ALA A 57 3.02 2.29 12.96
C ALA A 57 1.90 3.08 12.25
N GLN A 58 2.17 3.54 11.01
CA GLN A 58 1.18 4.17 10.15
C GLN A 58 0.03 3.20 9.81
N LEU A 59 0.33 2.00 9.31
CA LEU A 59 -0.70 0.99 9.00
C LEU A 59 -1.55 0.65 10.22
N MET A 60 -0.93 0.50 11.40
CA MET A 60 -1.62 0.21 12.65
C MET A 60 -2.55 1.34 13.10
N THR A 61 -2.17 2.60 12.83
CA THR A 61 -3.03 3.76 13.07
C THR A 61 -4.29 3.67 12.22
N TYR A 62 -4.14 3.30 10.95
CA TYR A 62 -5.26 3.16 10.03
C TYR A 62 -6.20 2.02 10.39
N LEU A 63 -5.67 0.87 10.77
CA LEU A 63 -6.49 -0.25 11.23
C LEU A 63 -7.34 0.15 12.46
N LYS A 64 -6.75 0.90 13.41
CA LYS A 64 -7.47 1.40 14.59
C LYS A 64 -8.55 2.42 14.23
N LEU A 65 -8.24 3.40 13.38
CA LEU A 65 -9.18 4.47 13.01
C LEU A 65 -10.35 3.97 12.17
N THR A 66 -10.11 2.98 11.30
CA THR A 66 -11.14 2.44 10.39
C THR A 66 -11.91 1.26 10.98
N GLY A 67 -11.41 0.64 12.06
CA GLY A 67 -11.94 -0.61 12.61
C GLY A 67 -11.67 -1.85 11.75
N MET A 68 -10.86 -1.72 10.68
CA MET A 68 -10.47 -2.85 9.84
C MET A 68 -9.43 -3.73 10.55
N ARG A 69 -9.50 -5.04 10.28
CA ARG A 69 -8.66 -6.04 10.96
C ARG A 69 -7.41 -6.43 10.21
N VAL A 70 -7.35 -6.21 8.90
CA VAL A 70 -6.25 -6.71 8.06
C VAL A 70 -5.61 -5.55 7.30
N GLY A 71 -4.29 -5.46 7.43
CA GLY A 71 -3.46 -4.50 6.72
C GLY A 71 -2.33 -5.18 5.96
N LEU A 72 -2.03 -4.68 4.76
CA LEU A 72 -0.93 -5.13 3.91
C LEU A 72 0.00 -3.94 3.61
N LEU A 73 1.28 -4.11 3.89
CA LEU A 73 2.35 -3.27 3.36
C LEU A 73 2.97 -3.99 2.17
N LEU A 74 2.95 -3.34 1.01
CA LEU A 74 3.50 -3.85 -0.25
C LEU A 74 4.69 -2.98 -0.67
N ASN A 75 5.91 -3.48 -0.44
CA ASN A 75 7.12 -2.85 -0.92
C ASN A 75 7.52 -3.42 -2.29
N PHE A 76 7.53 -2.58 -3.32
CA PHE A 76 7.87 -2.99 -4.69
C PHE A 76 9.37 -2.95 -4.99
N ASN A 77 10.19 -2.35 -4.11
CA ASN A 77 11.64 -2.31 -4.29
C ASN A 77 12.31 -3.59 -3.75
N VAL A 78 11.86 -4.73 -4.27
CA VAL A 78 12.39 -6.07 -3.97
C VAL A 78 12.46 -6.91 -5.26
N PRO A 79 13.41 -7.85 -5.39
CA PRO A 79 13.50 -8.71 -6.58
C PRO A 79 12.28 -9.62 -6.78
N MET A 80 11.66 -10.11 -5.69
CA MET A 80 10.45 -10.93 -5.73
C MET A 80 9.38 -10.33 -4.82
N MET A 81 8.17 -10.15 -5.35
CA MET A 81 7.10 -9.47 -4.62
C MET A 81 6.76 -10.12 -3.28
N LYS A 82 6.85 -11.46 -3.16
CA LYS A 82 6.61 -12.19 -1.91
C LYS A 82 7.48 -11.70 -0.74
N ASP A 83 8.67 -11.17 -1.03
CA ASP A 83 9.63 -10.70 -0.02
C ASP A 83 9.33 -9.25 0.41
N GLY A 84 8.51 -8.53 -0.36
CA GLY A 84 8.06 -7.17 -0.08
C GLY A 84 6.69 -7.09 0.60
N ILE A 85 6.07 -8.22 0.94
CA ILE A 85 4.74 -8.26 1.56
C ILE A 85 4.88 -8.39 3.07
N LEU A 86 4.26 -7.45 3.79
CA LEU A 86 4.11 -7.53 5.23
C LEU A 86 2.63 -7.45 5.60
N ARG A 87 2.15 -8.48 6.31
CA ARG A 87 0.76 -8.58 6.77
C ARG A 87 0.67 -8.25 8.26
N ARG A 88 -0.32 -7.44 8.63
CA ARG A 88 -0.71 -7.18 10.03
C ARG A 88 -2.17 -7.53 10.24
N VAL A 89 -2.46 -8.07 11.43
CA VAL A 89 -3.79 -8.46 11.88
C VAL A 89 -4.01 -7.90 13.28
N VAL A 90 -5.16 -7.27 13.51
CA VAL A 90 -5.62 -6.73 14.80
C VAL A 90 -7.02 -7.19 15.17
#